data_AF-A0AAD7C9B1-F1
#
_entry.id   AF-A0AAD7C9B1-F1
#
_cell.length_a   1.000
_cell.length_b   1.000
_cell.length_c   1.000
_cell.angle_alpha   90.00
_cell.angle_beta   90.00
_cell.angle_gamma   90.00
#
_symmetry.space_group_name_H-M   'P 1'
#
loop_
_entity.id
_entity.type
_entity.pdbx_description
1 polymer ?
#
loop_
_entity_poly.entity_id
_entity_poly.type
_entity_poly.pdbx_seq_one_letter_code
_entity_poly.pdbx_strand_id
1 'polypeptide(L)' 'MLLSLVAFTALLSAAFAQNVGYSQCGGIDYEGPTACQDGFACTAINPWYSQCLSTGPVTATTTSGIATATPE' A
#
# COMPACT_ATOMS: atom_id res chain seq x y z
N MET A 1 32.03 -32.78 16.38
CA MET A 1 32.19 -31.69 15.39
C MET A 1 30.84 -31.43 14.69
N LEU A 2 29.81 -31.06 15.45
CA LEU A 2 28.43 -30.85 14.93
C LEU A 2 27.63 -29.86 15.80
N LEU A 3 28.29 -29.12 16.70
CA LEU A 3 27.65 -28.16 17.61
C LEU A 3 27.75 -26.70 17.14
N SER A 4 28.30 -26.43 15.94
CA SER A 4 28.57 -25.07 15.47
C SER A 4 27.49 -24.49 14.54
N LEU A 5 26.41 -25.22 14.25
CA LEU A 5 25.37 -24.81 13.29
C LEU A 5 24.11 -24.22 13.96
N VAL A 6 24.27 -23.57 15.12
CA VAL A 6 23.16 -22.82 15.77
C VAL A 6 23.35 -21.30 15.64
N ALA A 7 24.38 -20.87 14.92
CA ALA A 7 24.49 -19.50 14.47
C ALA A 7 23.53 -19.28 13.29
N PHE A 8 22.79 -18.16 13.30
CA PHE A 8 22.20 -17.52 12.11
C PHE A 8 20.77 -17.86 11.61
N THR A 9 19.75 -18.08 12.44
CA THR A 9 18.37 -18.19 11.88
C THR A 9 17.25 -17.48 12.65
N ALA A 10 17.42 -16.21 13.02
CA ALA A 10 16.25 -15.41 13.44
C ALA A 10 16.44 -13.89 13.25
N LEU A 11 16.75 -13.46 12.03
CA LEU A 11 16.37 -12.11 11.57
C LEU A 11 15.17 -12.29 10.65
N LEU A 12 14.02 -12.63 11.23
CA LEU A 12 12.75 -12.65 10.51
C LEU A 12 12.25 -11.20 10.45
N SER A 13 12.73 -10.46 9.45
CA SER A 13 12.24 -9.12 9.15
C SER A 13 10.76 -9.21 8.83
N ALA A 14 9.89 -8.79 9.76
CA ALA A 14 8.48 -8.54 9.47
C ALA A 14 8.42 -7.28 8.60
N ALA A 15 8.58 -7.44 7.29
CA ALA A 15 8.25 -6.39 6.35
C ALA A 15 6.74 -6.19 6.43
N PHE A 16 6.30 -5.08 7.03
CA PHE A 16 4.92 -4.64 6.90
C PHE A 16 4.71 -4.27 5.44
N ALA A 17 4.16 -5.19 4.65
CA ALA A 17 3.70 -4.87 3.30
C ALA A 17 2.60 -3.82 3.44
N GLN A 18 2.93 -2.56 3.15
CA GLN A 18 1.94 -1.50 3.06
C GLN A 18 1.34 -1.50 1.66
N ASN A 19 0.03 -1.37 1.61
CA ASN A 19 -0.72 -1.31 0.38
C ASN A 19 -0.59 0.07 -0.25
N VAL A 20 -0.25 0.07 -1.53
CA VAL A 20 -0.17 1.29 -2.34
C VAL A 20 -1.54 1.98 -2.35
N GLY A 21 -1.54 3.30 -2.50
CA GLY A 21 -2.76 4.07 -2.70
C GLY A 21 -3.70 3.41 -3.73
N TYR A 22 -4.99 3.41 -3.40
CA TYR A 22 -6.09 2.84 -4.20
C TYR A 22 -6.09 1.31 -4.36
N SER A 23 -5.17 0.59 -3.72
CA SER A 23 -5.24 -0.88 -3.67
C SER A 23 -6.21 -1.38 -2.59
N GLN A 24 -6.67 -2.63 -2.73
CA GLN A 24 -7.55 -3.28 -1.75
C GLN A 24 -6.78 -3.53 -0.47
N CYS A 25 -7.31 -3.14 0.69
CA CYS A 25 -6.69 -3.30 2.02
C CYS A 25 -7.58 -4.04 3.02
N GLY A 26 -8.69 -4.61 2.57
CA GLY A 26 -9.60 -5.33 3.43
C GLY A 26 -10.86 -5.80 2.70
N GLY A 27 -11.68 -6.53 3.43
CA GLY A 27 -12.90 -7.17 2.94
C GLY A 27 -13.05 -8.59 3.49
N ILE A 28 -14.26 -9.13 3.40
CA ILE A 28 -14.52 -10.55 3.64
C ILE A 28 -13.61 -11.39 2.72
N ASP A 29 -12.95 -12.40 3.29
CA ASP A 29 -12.00 -13.32 2.64
C ASP A 29 -10.73 -12.67 2.05
N TYR A 30 -10.42 -11.43 2.43
CA TYR A 30 -9.17 -10.78 2.03
C TYR A 30 -8.00 -11.19 2.95
N GLU A 31 -7.05 -11.97 2.42
CA GLU A 31 -5.85 -12.44 3.13
C GLU A 31 -4.59 -11.59 2.87
N GLY A 32 -4.74 -10.49 2.12
CA GLY A 32 -3.65 -9.59 1.78
C GLY A 32 -3.30 -8.61 2.91
N PRO A 33 -2.38 -7.66 2.64
CA PRO A 33 -1.96 -6.70 3.64
C PRO A 33 -3.08 -5.70 3.94
N THR A 34 -3.29 -5.37 5.21
CA THR A 34 -4.38 -4.48 5.64
C THR A 34 -3.93 -3.05 5.93
N ALA A 35 -2.63 -2.84 6.06
CA ALA A 35 -2.02 -1.53 6.27
C ALA A 35 -1.88 -0.80 4.95
N CYS A 36 -2.27 0.47 4.89
CA CYS A 36 -2.01 1.34 3.75
C CYS A 36 -0.68 2.08 3.90
N GLN A 37 -0.11 2.53 2.78
CA GLN A 37 1.03 3.45 2.77
C GLN A 37 0.72 4.74 3.55
N ASP A 38 1.75 5.36 4.12
CA ASP A 38 1.63 6.68 4.76
C ASP A 38 0.85 7.67 3.87
N GLY A 39 -0.10 8.37 4.48
CA GLY A 39 -1.01 9.29 3.79
C GLY A 39 -2.27 8.64 3.20
N PHE A 40 -2.45 7.33 3.37
CA PHE A 40 -3.66 6.60 3.00
C PHE A 40 -4.28 5.88 4.20
N ALA A 41 -5.61 5.78 4.22
CA ALA A 41 -6.38 5.01 5.19
C ALA A 41 -7.24 3.97 4.47
N CYS A 42 -7.35 2.79 5.09
CA CYS A 42 -8.21 1.73 4.57
C CYS A 42 -9.68 2.08 4.81
N THR A 43 -10.40 2.42 3.74
CA THR A 43 -11.82 2.76 3.78
C THR A 43 -12.65 1.61 3.24
N ALA A 44 -13.59 1.11 4.05
CA ALA A 44 -14.54 0.11 3.60
C ALA A 44 -15.50 0.70 2.56
N ILE A 45 -15.56 0.11 1.37
CA ILE A 45 -16.49 0.49 0.30
C ILE A 45 -17.70 -0.46 0.32
N ASN A 46 -17.46 -1.74 0.53
CA ASN A 46 -18.49 -2.75 0.74
C ASN A 46 -17.93 -3.89 1.62
N PRO A 47 -18.75 -4.87 2.04
CA PRO A 47 -18.30 -5.93 2.94
C PRO A 47 -17.10 -6.75 2.40
N TRP A 48 -16.97 -6.88 1.08
CA TRP A 48 -15.91 -7.65 0.42
C TRP A 48 -14.72 -6.80 -0.04
N TYR A 49 -14.82 -5.47 0.04
CA TYR A 49 -13.82 -4.58 -0.53
C TYR A 49 -13.64 -3.31 0.29
N SER A 50 -12.43 -3.14 0.81
CA SER A 50 -11.92 -1.92 1.43
C SER A 50 -10.72 -1.43 0.63
N GLN A 51 -10.59 -0.11 0.43
CA GLN A 51 -9.56 0.49 -0.42
C GLN A 51 -8.73 1.51 0.35
N CYS A 52 -7.42 1.57 0.07
CA CYS A 52 -6.55 2.62 0.58
C CYS A 52 -6.89 3.96 -0.08
N LEU A 53 -7.54 4.86 0.64
CA LEU A 53 -7.90 6.21 0.18
C LEU A 53 -7.03 7.26 0.86
N SER A 54 -6.69 8.33 0.15
CA SER A 54 -5.88 9.42 0.69
C SER A 54 -6.57 10.09 1.88
N THR A 55 -5.83 10.31 2.97
CA THR A 55 -6.31 11.00 4.18
C THR A 55 -6.05 12.51 4.16
N GLY A 56 -5.36 13.01 3.13
CA GLY A 56 -5.10 14.44 2.96
C GLY A 56 -6.30 15.17 2.35
N PRO A 57 -6.37 16.51 2.45
CA PRO A 57 -7.29 17.28 1.62
C PRO A 57 -7.03 16.91 0.16
N VAL A 58 -8.09 16.53 -0.55
CA VAL A 58 -8.10 16.42 -2.00
C VAL A 58 -7.77 17.80 -2.60
N THR A 59 -6.52 18.22 -2.53
CA THR A 59 -5.98 18.96 -3.64
C THR A 59 -5.97 17.91 -4.74
N ALA A 60 -7.07 17.84 -5.48
CA ALA A 60 -7.02 17.31 -6.82
C ALA A 60 -5.91 18.11 -7.48
N THR A 61 -4.69 17.58 -7.44
CA THR A 61 -3.74 17.81 -8.51
C THR A 61 -4.40 17.11 -9.68
N THR A 62 -5.39 17.79 -10.26
CA THR A 62 -5.61 17.78 -11.68
C THR A 62 -4.21 17.89 -12.22
N THR A 63 -3.68 16.75 -12.69
CA THR A 63 -2.67 16.74 -13.72
C THR A 63 -3.24 17.68 -14.77
N SER A 64 -2.86 18.95 -14.66
CA SER A 64 -2.92 19.92 -15.73
C SER A 64 -2.11 19.21 -16.78
N GLY A 65 -2.82 18.54 -17.69
CA GLY A 65 -2.24 17.98 -18.88
C GLY A 65 -1.40 19.10 -19.43
N ILE A 66 -0.08 18.87 -19.43
CA ILE A 66 0.88 19.67 -20.15
C ILE A 66 0.26 19.83 -21.54
N ALA A 67 -0.23 21.04 -21.82
CA ALA A 67 -0.54 21.43 -23.17
C ALA A 67 0.80 21.41 -23.88
N THR A 68 1.06 20.32 -24.62
CA THR A 68 2.04 20.31 -25.68
C THR A 68 1.53 21.29 -26.74
N ALA A 69 1.89 22.57 -26.57
CA ALA A 69 1.84 23.54 -27.63
C ALA A 69 2.94 23.14 -28.63
N THR A 70 2.54 22.53 -29.73
CA THR A 70 3.35 22.37 -30.93
C THR A 70 3.50 23.76 -31.57
N PRO A 71 4.71 24.30 -31.78
CA PRO A 71 4.90 25.30 -32.81
C PRO A 71 5.11 24.57 -34.14
N GLU A 72 4.10 24.57 -35.00
CA GLU A 72 4.23 24.67 -36.47
C GLU A 72 2.88 24.95 -37.13
#